data_AF-A0A330LL33-F1
#
_entry.id   AF-A0A330LL33-F1
#
_cell.length_a   1.000
_cell.length_b   1.000
_cell.length_c   1.000
_cell.angle_alpha   90.00
_cell.angle_beta   90.00
_cell.angle_gamma   90.00
#
_symmetry.space_group_name_H-M   'P 1'
#
loop_
_entity.id
_entity.type
_entity.pdbx_description
1 polymer ?
#
loop_
_entity_poly.entity_id
_entity_poly.type
_entity_poly.pdbx_seq_one_letter_code
_entity_poly.pdbx_strand_id
1 'polypeptide(L)'
;MSQTINRNDDLVRITVLSFMEQHPLLVDIENNDDIDLHTITAEHDVTRDSHLLQSDLVVVIYQHTHMRSAGFTSRRKIIDDNYIATIWLNFDELNTYHTLAALRFINHMASMLNQNKLLKFNISDISSLVSNSKSLRFLEADGEEIADVLAENDSTMSQNMVKNVIPDPTITDSAAMIIVTKEPISIRKINAGFDVINQVCEHKVPCYYGVHMSPKYSAKHTYLYLVGER
;
A
#
# COMPACT_ATOMS: atom_id res chain seq x y z
N MET A 1 -2.38 40.00 -7.79
CA MET A 1 -3.02 38.92 -8.57
C MET A 1 -2.58 37.62 -7.93
N SER A 2 -3.47 36.98 -7.17
CA SER A 2 -3.22 35.66 -6.62
C SER A 2 -3.40 34.65 -7.76
N GLN A 3 -2.37 33.90 -8.09
CA GLN A 3 -2.52 32.72 -8.92
C GLN A 3 -3.30 31.71 -8.09
N THR A 4 -4.60 31.62 -8.33
CA THR A 4 -5.41 30.50 -7.90
C THR A 4 -4.81 29.27 -8.57
N ILE A 5 -4.05 28.48 -7.81
CA ILE A 5 -3.64 27.15 -8.23
C ILE A 5 -4.95 26.39 -8.43
N ASN A 6 -5.30 26.08 -9.67
CA ASN A 6 -6.29 25.07 -10.02
C ASN A 6 -5.76 23.74 -9.45
N ARG A 7 -5.96 23.49 -8.16
CA ARG A 7 -5.81 22.17 -7.57
C ARG A 7 -7.03 21.38 -8.04
N ASN A 8 -6.81 20.38 -8.90
CA ASN A 8 -7.84 19.44 -9.30
C ASN A 8 -8.42 18.80 -8.02
N ASP A 9 -9.67 19.12 -7.70
CA ASP A 9 -10.44 18.48 -6.62
C ASP A 9 -10.71 16.97 -6.90
N ASP A 10 -10.33 16.48 -8.07
CA ASP A 10 -10.50 15.08 -8.50
C ASP A 10 -9.34 14.14 -8.13
N LEU A 11 -8.24 14.66 -7.55
CA LEU A 11 -7.10 13.84 -7.14
C LEU A 11 -7.35 13.23 -5.74
N VAL A 12 -7.21 11.92 -5.64
CA VAL A 12 -7.22 11.20 -4.36
C VAL A 12 -5.99 11.63 -3.57
N ARG A 13 -6.19 12.06 -2.32
CA ARG A 13 -5.11 12.59 -1.49
C ARG A 13 -4.65 11.53 -0.50
N ILE A 14 -3.47 10.97 -0.75
CA ILE A 14 -2.75 10.13 0.21
C ILE A 14 -1.74 11.00 0.94
N THR A 15 -1.86 11.03 2.26
CA THR A 15 -0.91 11.72 3.12
C THR A 15 -0.07 10.70 3.88
N VAL A 16 1.26 10.87 3.83
CA VAL A 16 2.20 10.07 4.60
C VAL A 16 2.77 10.95 5.71
N LEU A 17 2.63 10.51 6.95
CA LEU A 17 3.18 11.16 8.13
C LEU A 17 4.35 10.33 8.64
N SER A 18 5.56 10.83 8.46
CA SER A 18 6.77 10.19 8.97
C SER A 18 7.16 10.81 10.31
N PHE A 19 7.13 10.03 11.38
CA PHE A 19 7.64 10.41 12.70
C PHE A 19 9.08 9.95 12.93
N MET A 20 9.80 9.60 11.85
CA MET A 20 11.22 9.30 11.89
C MET A 20 12.01 10.37 11.14
N GLU A 21 13.29 10.51 11.48
CA GLU A 21 14.24 11.29 10.68
C GLU A 21 14.35 10.74 9.25
N GLN A 22 14.95 11.51 8.34
CA GLN A 22 15.13 11.08 6.95
C GLN A 22 15.76 9.69 6.89
N HIS A 23 15.03 8.76 6.29
CA HIS A 23 15.44 7.36 6.19
C HIS A 23 15.60 7.00 4.71
N PRO A 24 16.69 6.32 4.29
CA PRO A 24 16.94 6.01 2.87
C PRO A 24 15.81 5.25 2.18
N LEU A 25 15.04 4.46 2.94
CA LEU A 25 13.89 3.72 2.41
C LEU A 25 12.70 4.62 2.04
N LEU A 26 12.63 5.85 2.57
CA LEU A 26 11.54 6.80 2.28
C LEU A 26 11.77 7.61 1.01
N VAL A 27 12.95 7.54 0.41
CA VAL A 27 13.31 8.31 -0.80
C VAL A 27 12.33 8.04 -1.94
N ASP A 28 11.84 6.81 -2.11
CA ASP A 28 10.88 6.50 -3.16
C ASP A 28 9.51 7.15 -2.90
N ILE A 29 9.10 7.27 -1.63
CA ILE A 29 7.88 7.97 -1.21
C ILE A 29 8.04 9.49 -1.39
N GLU A 30 9.19 10.04 -0.99
CA GLU A 30 9.54 11.46 -1.14
C GLU A 30 9.49 11.93 -2.60
N ASN A 31 9.83 11.04 -3.55
CA ASN A 31 9.88 11.36 -4.98
C ASN A 31 8.57 11.05 -5.72
N ASN A 32 7.47 10.79 -5.02
CA ASN A 32 6.17 10.56 -5.63
C ASN A 32 5.27 11.79 -5.49
N ASP A 33 5.05 12.50 -6.59
CA ASP A 33 4.24 13.73 -6.64
C ASP A 33 2.75 13.50 -6.27
N ASP A 34 2.28 12.24 -6.26
CA ASP A 34 0.92 11.89 -5.84
C ASP A 34 0.81 11.68 -4.31
N ILE A 35 1.91 11.76 -3.58
CA ILE A 35 1.99 11.60 -2.13
C ILE A 35 2.34 12.93 -1.48
N ASP A 36 1.52 13.34 -0.51
CA ASP A 36 1.83 14.47 0.37
C ASP A 36 2.55 13.95 1.63
N LEU A 37 3.89 13.99 1.61
CA LEU A 37 4.73 13.51 2.72
C LEU A 37 5.06 14.64 3.70
N HIS A 38 4.76 14.42 4.98
CA HIS A 38 5.13 15.28 6.09
C HIS A 38 6.08 14.56 7.04
N THR A 39 7.27 15.11 7.22
CA THR A 39 8.24 14.62 8.21
C THR A 39 8.10 15.40 9.51
N ILE A 40 7.59 14.74 10.55
CA ILE A 40 7.24 15.32 11.83
C ILE A 40 8.32 14.97 12.86
N THR A 41 9.12 15.95 13.23
CA THR A 41 10.14 15.81 14.27
C THR A 41 9.56 16.05 15.67
N ALA A 42 10.32 15.73 16.71
CA ALA A 42 9.89 15.90 18.11
C ALA A 42 9.52 17.36 18.46
N GLU A 43 10.07 18.33 17.74
CA GLU A 43 9.89 19.77 17.95
C GLU A 43 8.79 20.40 17.05
N HIS A 44 8.11 19.61 16.20
CA HIS A 44 7.07 20.15 15.33
C HIS A 44 5.88 20.69 16.14
N ASP A 45 5.77 22.03 16.14
CA ASP A 45 4.72 22.79 16.80
C ASP A 45 3.34 22.27 16.41
N VAL A 46 2.45 22.13 17.40
CA VAL A 46 1.07 21.64 17.24
C VAL A 46 0.21 22.71 16.56
N THR A 47 0.57 23.10 15.34
CA THR A 47 -0.32 23.88 14.49
C THR A 47 -1.32 22.92 13.84
N ARG A 48 -2.61 23.31 13.84
CA ARG A 48 -3.67 22.55 13.16
C ARG A 48 -3.34 22.49 11.66
N ASP A 49 -2.81 21.37 11.20
CA ASP A 49 -2.63 21.11 9.78
C ASP A 49 -3.99 20.79 9.15
N SER A 50 -4.60 21.82 8.58
CA SER A 50 -5.81 21.71 7.75
C SER A 50 -5.63 20.73 6.58
N HIS A 51 -4.39 20.46 6.19
CA HIS A 51 -4.02 19.51 5.15
C HIS A 51 -4.34 18.06 5.54
N LEU A 52 -4.15 17.69 6.81
CA LEU A 52 -4.52 16.36 7.27
C LEU A 52 -6.00 16.13 7.00
N LEU A 53 -6.88 17.06 7.40
CA LEU A 53 -8.35 16.87 7.39
C LEU A 53 -8.95 16.74 5.99
N GLN A 54 -8.14 16.82 4.94
CA GLN A 54 -8.55 16.72 3.54
C GLN A 54 -8.07 15.42 2.86
N SER A 55 -7.48 14.49 3.60
CA SER A 55 -6.89 13.27 3.05
C SER A 55 -7.87 12.09 3.11
N ASP A 56 -7.97 11.33 2.02
CA ASP A 56 -8.83 10.15 1.94
C ASP A 56 -8.22 8.94 2.67
N LEU A 57 -6.89 8.90 2.76
CA LEU A 57 -6.13 7.88 3.47
C LEU A 57 -4.87 8.49 4.08
N VAL A 58 -4.64 8.16 5.35
CA VAL A 58 -3.42 8.54 6.07
C VAL A 58 -2.56 7.31 6.29
N VAL A 59 -1.27 7.42 5.96
CA VAL A 59 -0.26 6.42 6.29
C VAL A 59 0.65 7.04 7.35
N VAL A 60 0.81 6.36 8.47
CA VAL A 60 1.68 6.80 9.56
C VAL A 60 2.89 5.88 9.65
N ILE A 61 4.08 6.44 9.46
CA ILE A 61 5.35 5.74 9.56
C ILE A 61 6.03 6.18 10.85
N TYR A 62 6.43 5.24 11.70
CA TYR A 62 7.04 5.57 12.99
C TYR A 62 8.00 4.49 13.50
N GLN A 63 8.80 4.89 14.49
CA GLN A 63 9.58 4.01 15.36
C GLN A 63 9.14 4.22 16.82
N HIS A 64 9.26 3.19 17.64
CA HIS A 64 9.02 3.15 19.08
C HIS A 64 9.72 4.29 19.82
N THR A 65 10.93 4.66 19.41
CA THR A 65 11.69 5.79 19.99
C THR A 65 10.92 7.10 19.92
N HIS A 66 10.09 7.30 18.89
CA HIS A 66 9.34 8.53 18.65
C HIS A 66 7.92 8.52 19.23
N MET A 67 7.41 7.38 19.70
CA MET A 67 6.04 7.26 20.23
C MET A 67 5.76 8.14 21.44
N ARG A 68 6.80 8.49 22.22
CA ARG A 68 6.68 9.38 23.39
C ARG A 68 6.90 10.85 23.06
N SER A 69 7.22 11.19 21.81
CA SER A 69 7.39 12.58 21.42
C SER A 69 6.05 13.34 21.50
N ALA A 70 6.12 14.63 21.80
CA ALA A 70 4.94 15.50 21.81
C ALA A 70 4.29 15.56 20.42
N GLY A 71 5.11 15.58 19.36
CA GLY A 71 4.68 15.45 17.96
C GLY A 71 3.82 14.20 17.73
N PHE A 72 4.34 13.01 18.01
CA PHE A 72 3.61 11.77 17.80
C PHE A 72 2.30 11.73 18.61
N THR A 73 2.35 12.03 19.90
CA THR A 73 1.17 11.92 20.79
C THR A 73 0.06 12.88 20.36
N SER A 74 0.40 14.12 20.00
CA SER A 74 -0.58 15.11 19.57
C SER A 74 -1.25 14.74 18.25
N ARG A 75 -0.47 14.26 17.27
CA ARG A 75 -1.00 13.91 15.95
C ARG A 75 -1.75 12.60 15.95
N ARG A 76 -1.29 11.61 16.71
CA ARG A 76 -2.02 10.34 16.88
C ARG A 76 -3.46 10.59 17.32
N LYS A 77 -3.68 11.45 18.31
CA LYS A 77 -5.04 11.79 18.74
C LYS A 77 -5.88 12.39 17.62
N ILE A 78 -5.31 13.35 16.87
CA ILE A 78 -6.00 13.96 15.73
C ILE A 78 -6.34 12.90 14.68
N ILE A 79 -5.42 11.99 14.40
CA ILE A 79 -5.63 10.94 13.39
C ILE A 79 -6.74 9.99 13.85
N ASP A 80 -6.63 9.46 15.07
CA ASP A 80 -7.62 8.55 15.66
C ASP A 80 -9.02 9.19 15.75
N ASP A 81 -9.10 10.50 15.97
CA ASP A 81 -10.37 11.24 16.06
C ASP A 81 -11.00 11.58 14.69
N ASN A 82 -10.22 11.60 13.59
CA ASN A 82 -10.67 12.18 12.31
C ASN A 82 -10.62 11.23 11.09
N TYR A 83 -9.86 10.13 11.12
CA TYR A 83 -9.77 9.20 9.99
C TYR A 83 -10.27 7.81 10.34
N ILE A 84 -11.10 7.28 9.45
CA ILE A 84 -11.63 5.93 9.56
C ILE A 84 -10.62 4.90 9.01
N ALA A 85 -9.84 5.28 7.99
CA ALA A 85 -8.82 4.43 7.40
C ALA A 85 -7.43 5.02 7.63
N THR A 86 -6.60 4.33 8.42
CA THR A 86 -5.21 4.72 8.67
C THR A 86 -4.32 3.49 8.65
N ILE A 87 -3.25 3.53 7.86
CA ILE A 87 -2.23 2.48 7.84
C ILE A 87 -1.12 2.88 8.81
N TRP A 88 -0.96 2.13 9.89
CA TRP A 88 0.13 2.32 10.85
C TRP A 88 1.29 1.38 10.50
N LEU A 89 2.45 1.95 10.15
CA LEU A 89 3.67 1.23 9.83
C LEU A 89 4.71 1.45 10.91
N ASN A 90 4.88 0.44 11.75
CA ASN A 90 5.92 0.39 12.76
C ASN A 90 7.20 -0.21 12.19
N PHE A 91 8.22 0.62 11.97
CA PHE A 91 9.49 0.16 11.40
C PHE A 91 10.30 -0.74 12.34
N ASP A 92 10.02 -0.71 13.64
CA ASP A 92 10.69 -1.60 14.60
C ASP A 92 10.11 -3.02 14.61
N GLU A 93 8.87 -3.19 14.13
CA GLU A 93 8.18 -4.48 14.10
C GLU A 93 8.24 -5.15 12.72
N LEU A 94 8.48 -4.36 11.67
CA LEU A 94 8.63 -4.86 10.31
C LEU A 94 10.11 -5.16 10.03
N ASN A 95 10.39 -6.39 9.56
CA ASN A 95 11.70 -6.66 8.98
C ASN A 95 11.90 -5.85 7.67
N THR A 96 13.14 -5.69 7.23
CA THR A 96 13.48 -4.88 6.05
C THR A 96 12.67 -5.24 4.80
N TYR A 97 12.40 -6.54 4.59
CA TYR A 97 11.65 -7.01 3.44
C TYR A 97 10.18 -6.56 3.49
N HIS A 98 9.50 -6.72 4.62
CA HIS A 98 8.11 -6.26 4.77
C HIS A 98 7.99 -4.73 4.75
N THR A 99 8.98 -4.02 5.31
CA THR A 99 9.06 -2.55 5.21
C THR A 99 9.15 -2.11 3.76
N LEU A 100 10.03 -2.71 2.95
CA LEU A 100 10.15 -2.41 1.53
C LEU A 100 8.85 -2.71 0.77
N ALA A 101 8.24 -3.86 1.01
CA ALA A 101 6.97 -4.24 0.38
C ALA A 101 5.85 -3.24 0.71
N ALA A 102 5.77 -2.79 1.97
CA ALA A 102 4.78 -1.80 2.41
C ALA A 102 4.96 -0.45 1.72
N LEU A 103 6.19 0.09 1.73
CA LEU A 103 6.50 1.36 1.08
C LEU A 103 6.25 1.31 -0.43
N ARG A 104 6.66 0.22 -1.09
CA ARG A 104 6.39 0.00 -2.51
C ARG A 104 4.90 -0.06 -2.80
N PHE A 105 4.14 -0.78 -1.98
CA PHE A 105 2.67 -0.85 -2.12
C PHE A 105 2.06 0.55 -2.02
N ILE A 106 2.41 1.34 -1.00
CA ILE A 106 1.90 2.71 -0.81
C ILE A 106 2.25 3.60 -2.00
N ASN A 107 3.50 3.55 -2.45
CA ASN A 107 3.98 4.30 -3.59
C ASN A 107 3.16 4.01 -4.86
N HIS A 108 2.97 2.74 -5.18
CA HIS A 108 2.21 2.35 -6.37
C HIS A 108 0.72 2.58 -6.23
N MET A 109 0.18 2.43 -5.03
CA MET A 109 -1.22 2.73 -4.75
C MET A 109 -1.53 4.19 -5.08
N ALA A 110 -0.67 5.13 -4.67
CA ALA A 110 -0.84 6.55 -4.95
C ALA A 110 -0.88 6.85 -6.46
N SER A 111 0.12 6.35 -7.20
CA SER A 111 0.16 6.54 -8.65
C SER A 111 -0.98 5.82 -9.36
N MET A 112 -1.42 4.68 -8.87
CA MET A 112 -2.54 3.95 -9.45
C MET A 112 -3.88 4.68 -9.27
N LEU A 113 -4.12 5.28 -8.10
CA LEU A 113 -5.36 6.00 -7.83
C LEU A 113 -5.51 7.26 -8.70
N ASN A 114 -4.40 7.99 -8.90
CA ASN A 114 -4.38 9.30 -9.55
C ASN A 114 -4.04 9.27 -11.05
N GLN A 115 -3.16 8.36 -11.49
CA GLN A 115 -2.58 8.43 -12.84
C GLN A 115 -3.00 7.28 -13.77
N ASN A 116 -3.50 6.17 -13.23
CA ASN A 116 -3.71 4.95 -14.00
C ASN A 116 -5.13 4.78 -14.54
N LYS A 117 -5.24 4.30 -15.79
CA LYS A 117 -6.50 4.08 -16.51
C LYS A 117 -6.78 2.62 -16.89
N LEU A 118 -5.87 1.68 -16.61
CA LEU A 118 -6.04 0.29 -17.04
C LEU A 118 -7.11 -0.44 -16.22
N LEU A 119 -6.76 -0.74 -14.97
CA LEU A 119 -7.60 -1.45 -14.02
C LEU A 119 -7.19 -0.93 -12.64
N LYS A 120 -8.15 -0.39 -11.88
CA LYS A 120 -7.87 0.18 -10.56
C LYS A 120 -9.01 -0.12 -9.60
N PHE A 121 -8.64 -0.37 -8.35
CA PHE A 121 -9.54 -0.21 -7.21
C PHE A 121 -9.65 1.26 -6.84
N ASN A 122 -10.71 1.62 -6.12
CA ASN A 122 -10.94 2.96 -5.59
C ASN A 122 -10.35 3.13 -4.20
N ILE A 123 -10.19 4.38 -3.75
CA ILE A 123 -9.72 4.64 -2.39
C ILE A 123 -10.67 4.13 -1.31
N SER A 124 -11.98 4.08 -1.61
CA SER A 124 -13.00 3.49 -0.73
C SER A 124 -12.77 2.00 -0.48
N ASP A 125 -12.25 1.28 -1.47
CA ASP A 125 -11.97 -0.15 -1.39
C ASP A 125 -10.83 -0.41 -0.40
N ILE A 126 -9.74 0.36 -0.52
CA ILE A 126 -8.61 0.31 0.41
C ILE A 126 -9.01 0.77 1.80
N SER A 127 -9.80 1.85 1.89
CA SER A 127 -10.28 2.35 3.17
C SER A 127 -11.11 1.29 3.90
N SER A 128 -12.01 0.62 3.18
CA SER A 128 -12.81 -0.48 3.72
C SER A 128 -11.94 -1.67 4.16
N LEU A 129 -10.93 -2.05 3.37
CA LEU A 129 -9.96 -3.09 3.74
C LEU A 129 -9.28 -2.73 5.07
N VAL A 130 -8.69 -1.53 5.14
CA VAL A 130 -7.92 -1.08 6.30
C VAL A 130 -8.78 -1.00 7.56
N SER A 131 -9.96 -0.40 7.48
CA SER A 131 -10.83 -0.19 8.65
C SER A 131 -11.45 -1.46 9.22
N ASN A 132 -11.62 -2.50 8.40
CA ASN A 132 -12.22 -3.76 8.85
C ASN A 132 -11.20 -4.82 9.28
N SER A 133 -9.90 -4.52 9.16
CA SER A 133 -8.83 -5.46 9.49
C SER A 133 -8.28 -5.24 10.90
N LYS A 134 -7.95 -6.31 11.62
CA LYS A 134 -7.28 -6.19 12.93
C LYS A 134 -5.78 -5.91 12.77
N SER A 135 -5.17 -6.50 11.75
CA SER A 135 -3.79 -6.23 11.35
C SER A 135 -3.65 -6.23 9.84
N LEU A 136 -2.59 -5.58 9.36
CA LEU A 136 -2.26 -5.49 7.95
C LEU A 136 -0.93 -6.17 7.69
N ARG A 137 -0.85 -6.92 6.59
CA ARG A 137 0.38 -7.55 6.11
C ARG A 137 0.68 -7.12 4.68
N PHE A 138 1.95 -6.83 4.42
CA PHE A 138 2.45 -6.45 3.11
C PHE A 138 3.39 -7.52 2.57
N LEU A 139 3.17 -7.90 1.31
CA LEU A 139 3.94 -8.95 0.63
C LEU A 139 4.30 -8.49 -0.78
N GLU A 140 5.47 -8.93 -1.24
CA GLU A 140 5.95 -8.67 -2.60
C GLU A 140 6.37 -9.98 -3.24
N ALA A 141 5.89 -10.23 -4.45
CA ALA A 141 6.25 -11.43 -5.19
C ALA A 141 6.71 -11.10 -6.61
N ASP A 142 7.73 -11.83 -7.07
CA ASP A 142 8.12 -11.78 -8.47
C ASP A 142 7.01 -12.44 -9.30
N GLY A 143 6.46 -11.66 -10.24
CA GLY A 143 5.37 -12.11 -11.07
C GLY A 143 5.80 -13.11 -12.13
N GLU A 144 7.08 -13.22 -12.47
CA GLU A 144 7.58 -14.26 -13.40
C GLU A 144 7.53 -15.63 -12.74
N GLU A 145 8.04 -15.79 -11.52
CA GLU A 145 8.02 -17.08 -10.81
C GLU A 145 6.60 -17.61 -10.59
N ILE A 146 5.64 -16.73 -10.28
CA ILE A 146 4.25 -17.12 -10.04
C ILE A 146 3.49 -17.34 -11.34
N ALA A 147 3.69 -16.50 -12.35
CA ALA A 147 3.03 -16.68 -13.64
C ALA A 147 3.51 -17.93 -14.36
N ASP A 148 4.80 -18.29 -14.26
CA ASP A 148 5.36 -19.49 -14.89
C ASP A 148 4.83 -20.76 -14.19
N VAL A 149 4.81 -20.78 -12.85
CA VAL A 149 4.23 -21.89 -12.07
C VAL A 149 2.73 -22.12 -12.37
N LEU A 150 1.97 -21.04 -12.59
CA LEU A 150 0.53 -21.13 -12.92
C LEU A 150 0.29 -21.41 -14.41
N ALA A 151 1.17 -20.97 -15.30
CA ALA A 151 1.08 -21.23 -16.73
C ALA A 151 1.41 -22.68 -17.08
N GLU A 152 2.26 -23.35 -16.28
CA GLU A 152 2.68 -24.74 -16.50
C GLU A 152 1.70 -25.80 -15.96
N ASN A 153 0.68 -25.42 -15.19
CA ASN A 153 -0.39 -26.34 -14.74
C ASN A 153 0.13 -27.59 -13.99
N ASP A 154 1.34 -27.54 -13.42
CA ASP A 154 1.94 -28.69 -12.73
C ASP A 154 1.61 -28.67 -11.24
N SER A 155 0.59 -29.44 -10.87
CA SER A 155 -0.05 -29.49 -9.55
C SER A 155 0.86 -29.85 -8.37
N THR A 156 2.13 -30.23 -8.61
CA THR A 156 3.05 -30.75 -7.59
C THR A 156 4.16 -29.78 -7.17
N MET A 157 4.62 -28.88 -8.05
CA MET A 157 5.57 -27.80 -7.70
C MET A 157 4.88 -26.58 -7.09
N SER A 158 3.59 -26.40 -7.39
CA SER A 158 2.77 -25.24 -7.03
C SER A 158 2.66 -25.00 -5.52
N GLN A 159 2.39 -26.01 -4.70
CA GLN A 159 1.90 -25.75 -3.33
C GLN A 159 2.94 -25.18 -2.34
N ASN A 160 4.23 -25.48 -2.50
CA ASN A 160 5.25 -25.07 -1.51
C ASN A 160 5.84 -23.68 -1.79
N MET A 161 6.01 -23.26 -3.05
CA MET A 161 6.41 -21.88 -3.37
C MET A 161 5.23 -20.93 -3.17
N VAL A 162 4.02 -21.35 -3.55
CA VAL A 162 2.80 -20.57 -3.41
C VAL A 162 2.45 -20.31 -1.93
N LYS A 163 2.66 -21.27 -1.01
CA LYS A 163 2.41 -21.08 0.45
C LYS A 163 3.23 -19.98 1.12
N ASN A 164 4.41 -19.65 0.59
CA ASN A 164 5.24 -18.58 1.14
C ASN A 164 4.83 -17.18 0.63
N VAL A 165 4.00 -17.14 -0.41
CA VAL A 165 3.54 -15.91 -1.05
C VAL A 165 2.05 -15.65 -0.84
N ILE A 166 1.25 -16.70 -0.79
CA ILE A 166 -0.19 -16.68 -0.54
C ILE A 166 -0.42 -16.62 0.98
N PRO A 167 -1.03 -15.55 1.51
CA PRO A 167 -1.48 -15.47 2.89
C PRO A 167 -2.38 -16.66 3.27
N ASP A 168 -2.30 -17.10 4.53
CA ASP A 168 -3.18 -18.14 5.02
C ASP A 168 -4.66 -17.67 4.89
N PRO A 169 -5.48 -18.36 4.06
CA PRO A 169 -6.86 -17.94 3.82
C PRO A 169 -7.74 -18.05 5.07
N THR A 170 -7.32 -18.82 6.09
CA THR A 170 -8.08 -18.99 7.33
C THR A 170 -8.09 -17.75 8.22
N ILE A 171 -7.06 -16.91 8.11
CA ILE A 171 -6.89 -15.67 8.89
C ILE A 171 -7.12 -14.40 8.06
N THR A 172 -7.31 -14.53 6.75
CA THR A 172 -7.48 -13.38 5.84
C THR A 172 -8.95 -12.96 5.76
N ASP A 173 -9.19 -11.66 5.90
CA ASP A 173 -10.53 -11.05 5.88
C ASP A 173 -10.77 -10.08 4.72
N SER A 174 -9.70 -9.58 4.10
CA SER A 174 -9.72 -8.72 2.91
C SER A 174 -8.34 -8.69 2.27
N ALA A 175 -8.28 -8.45 0.97
CA ALA A 175 -6.99 -8.31 0.29
C ALA A 175 -7.06 -7.31 -0.88
N ALA A 176 -5.95 -6.62 -1.12
CA ALA A 176 -5.74 -5.79 -2.29
C ALA A 176 -4.43 -6.19 -2.97
N MET A 177 -4.43 -6.23 -4.30
CA MET A 177 -3.25 -6.51 -5.10
C MET A 177 -3.00 -5.40 -6.12
N ILE A 178 -1.74 -4.99 -6.23
CA ILE A 178 -1.26 -4.16 -7.32
C ILE A 178 -0.29 -4.98 -8.16
N ILE A 179 -0.59 -5.12 -9.45
CA ILE A 179 0.34 -5.66 -10.43
C ILE A 179 1.11 -4.50 -11.03
N VAL A 180 2.42 -4.46 -10.80
CA VAL A 180 3.32 -3.47 -11.39
C VAL A 180 4.00 -4.09 -12.59
N THR A 181 3.92 -3.47 -13.75
CA THR A 181 4.49 -4.02 -14.99
C THR A 181 5.46 -3.04 -15.65
N LYS A 182 6.58 -3.55 -16.13
CA LYS A 182 7.54 -2.75 -16.90
C LYS A 182 7.12 -2.57 -18.35
N GLU A 183 6.46 -3.58 -18.89
CA GLU A 183 5.98 -3.67 -20.26
C GLU A 183 4.48 -3.99 -20.31
N PRO A 184 3.81 -3.80 -21.47
CA PRO A 184 2.42 -4.21 -21.62
C PRO A 184 2.23 -5.68 -21.22
N ILE A 185 1.34 -5.91 -20.26
CA ILE A 185 1.03 -7.24 -19.74
C ILE A 185 -0.15 -7.85 -20.50
N SER A 186 -0.12 -9.16 -20.73
CA SER A 186 -1.24 -9.86 -21.35
C SER A 186 -2.36 -10.14 -20.32
N ILE A 187 -3.61 -10.15 -20.79
CA ILE A 187 -4.78 -10.49 -19.95
C ILE A 187 -4.60 -11.86 -19.27
N ARG A 188 -3.95 -12.82 -19.93
CA ARG A 188 -3.67 -14.15 -19.33
C ARG A 188 -2.81 -14.04 -18.07
N LYS A 189 -1.77 -13.20 -18.08
CA LYS A 189 -0.91 -12.98 -16.91
C LYS A 189 -1.62 -12.21 -15.80
N ILE A 190 -2.45 -11.23 -16.16
CA ILE A 190 -3.33 -10.53 -15.21
C ILE A 190 -4.24 -11.55 -14.50
N ASN A 191 -4.92 -12.42 -15.27
CA ASN A 191 -5.82 -13.43 -14.72
C ASN A 191 -5.10 -14.45 -13.83
N ALA A 192 -3.87 -14.85 -14.17
CA ALA A 192 -3.07 -15.72 -13.30
C ALA A 192 -2.80 -15.07 -11.93
N GLY A 193 -2.49 -13.77 -11.90
CA GLY A 193 -2.39 -13.01 -10.65
C GLY A 193 -3.73 -12.96 -9.89
N PHE A 194 -4.85 -12.89 -10.59
CA PHE A 194 -6.19 -12.94 -9.97
C PHE A 194 -6.50 -14.30 -9.35
N ASP A 195 -6.11 -15.40 -9.98
CA ASP A 195 -6.33 -16.73 -9.44
C ASP A 195 -5.62 -16.91 -8.09
N VAL A 196 -4.44 -16.31 -7.92
CA VAL A 196 -3.68 -16.32 -6.66
C VAL A 196 -4.42 -15.57 -5.57
N ILE A 197 -4.82 -14.31 -5.79
CA ILE A 197 -5.54 -13.56 -4.76
C ILE A 197 -6.92 -14.20 -4.50
N ASN A 198 -7.61 -14.71 -5.52
CA ASN A 198 -8.90 -15.38 -5.34
C ASN A 198 -8.81 -16.67 -4.52
N GLN A 199 -7.68 -17.38 -4.56
CA GLN A 199 -7.40 -18.52 -3.67
C GLN A 199 -7.27 -18.07 -2.21
N VAL A 200 -6.68 -16.90 -1.95
CA VAL A 200 -6.63 -16.30 -0.60
C VAL A 200 -8.03 -15.95 -0.11
N CYS A 201 -8.87 -15.42 -1.00
CA CYS A 201 -10.14 -14.82 -0.63
C CYS A 201 -11.31 -15.83 -0.50
N GLU A 202 -11.11 -17.10 -0.87
CA GLU A 202 -12.14 -18.16 -0.95
C GLU A 202 -13.50 -17.72 -1.56
N HIS A 203 -13.52 -16.65 -2.36
CA HIS A 203 -14.72 -15.94 -2.84
C HIS A 203 -15.68 -15.39 -1.76
N LYS A 204 -15.30 -15.45 -0.48
CA LYS A 204 -16.10 -14.92 0.66
C LYS A 204 -15.61 -13.55 1.11
N VAL A 205 -14.38 -13.22 0.75
CA VAL A 205 -13.64 -12.06 1.23
C VAL A 205 -13.54 -11.01 0.12
N PRO A 206 -13.79 -9.71 0.39
CA PRO A 206 -13.66 -8.66 -0.61
C PRO A 206 -12.21 -8.53 -1.06
N CYS A 207 -11.99 -8.66 -2.37
CA CYS A 207 -10.67 -8.61 -2.97
C CYS A 207 -10.58 -7.63 -4.11
N TYR A 208 -9.59 -6.76 -4.01
CA TYR A 208 -9.41 -5.60 -4.86
C TYR A 208 -8.14 -5.75 -5.67
N TYR A 209 -8.16 -5.24 -6.89
CA TYR A 209 -7.02 -5.39 -7.79
C TYR A 209 -6.81 -4.17 -8.64
N GLY A 210 -5.55 -3.92 -8.98
CA GLY A 210 -5.18 -2.93 -9.96
C GLY A 210 -3.90 -3.30 -10.69
N VAL A 211 -3.71 -2.69 -11.85
CA VAL A 211 -2.60 -3.00 -12.76
C VAL A 211 -1.98 -1.70 -13.23
N HIS A 212 -0.75 -1.39 -12.81
CA HIS A 212 -0.03 -0.17 -13.11
C HIS A 212 1.28 -0.45 -13.86
N MET A 213 1.63 0.44 -14.80
CA MET A 213 2.89 0.35 -15.52
C MET A 213 3.94 1.26 -14.87
N SER A 214 5.08 0.68 -14.46
CA SER A 214 6.21 1.43 -13.92
C SER A 214 7.53 0.94 -14.53
N PRO A 215 8.28 1.79 -15.25
CA PRO A 215 9.54 1.40 -15.87
C PRO A 215 10.68 1.21 -14.85
N LYS A 216 10.47 1.61 -13.59
CA LYS A 216 11.48 1.58 -12.52
C LYS A 216 11.79 0.16 -12.01
N TYR A 217 10.96 -0.83 -12.33
CA TYR A 217 11.14 -2.19 -11.83
C TYR A 217 12.10 -3.00 -12.71
N SER A 218 12.93 -3.82 -12.05
CA SER A 218 13.84 -4.74 -12.72
C SER A 218 13.07 -5.92 -13.34
N ALA A 219 12.16 -6.50 -12.57
CA ALA A 219 11.26 -7.55 -13.03
C ALA A 219 10.26 -7.05 -14.08
N LYS A 220 9.81 -7.94 -14.97
CA LYS A 220 8.80 -7.59 -15.98
C LYS A 220 7.44 -7.33 -15.35
N HIS A 221 7.09 -8.11 -14.32
CA HIS A 221 5.88 -7.98 -13.54
C HIS A 221 6.19 -8.25 -12.07
N THR A 222 5.63 -7.47 -11.17
CA THR A 222 5.74 -7.65 -9.70
C THR A 222 4.35 -7.57 -9.11
N TYR A 223 4.03 -8.48 -8.18
CA TYR A 223 2.78 -8.48 -7.44
C TYR A 223 3.00 -7.96 -6.04
N LEU A 224 2.30 -6.88 -5.69
CA LEU A 224 2.32 -6.28 -4.37
C LEU A 224 0.97 -6.54 -3.71
N TYR A 225 0.98 -7.12 -2.52
CA TYR A 225 -0.23 -7.47 -1.78
C TYR A 225 -0.33 -6.67 -0.49
N LEU A 226 -1.53 -6.21 -0.18
CA LEU A 226 -1.98 -5.72 1.10
C LEU A 226 -3.07 -6.64 1.61
N VAL A 227 -2.87 -7.23 2.77
CA VAL A 227 -3.74 -8.28 3.32
C VAL A 227 -4.23 -7.83 4.68
N GLY A 228 -5.55 -7.85 4.84
CA GLY A 228 -6.24 -7.61 6.08
C GLY A 228 -6.47 -8.91 6.85
N GLU A 229 -6.03 -8.99 8.10
CA GLU A 229 -6.12 -10.19 8.93
C GLU A 229 -7.10 -10.04 10.10
N ARG A 230 -7.66 -11.18 10.52
CA ARG A 230 -8.66 -11.37 11.58
C ARG A 230 -8.17 -11.16 13.01
#